data_AF-A0A914M818-F1
#
_entry.id   AF-A0A914M818-F1
#
_cell.length_a   1.000
_cell.length_b   1.000
_cell.length_c   1.000
_cell.angle_alpha   90.00
_cell.angle_beta   90.00
_cell.angle_gamma   90.00
#
_symmetry.space_group_name_H-M   'P 1'
#
loop_
_entity.id
_entity.type
_entity.pdbx_description
1 polymer ?
#
loop_
_entity_poly.entity_id
_entity_poly.type
_entity_poly.pdbx_seq_one_letter_code
_entity_poly.pdbx_strand_id
1 'polypeptide(L)'
;MYFCYNCRVYIENVGDYVPKVKLPFNVDIIKHRLERDGKSTAVHAVLLAPEQTKIFDNFVDVPEYEFRPGTVILCPSKYSIPINQYLLNNGSINNLIVLDSTWNTIGTLKSLPQLNKLPWIHLSNYSTEYWRPQKGLSSGFLRIKISHGFWLVCAEKGRLF
;
A
#
# COMPACT_ATOMS: atom_id res chain seq x y z
N MET A 1 -12.32 20.51 5.08
CA MET A 1 -11.63 19.21 5.30
C MET A 1 -12.69 18.14 5.12
N TYR A 2 -12.46 17.09 4.32
CA TYR A 2 -13.51 16.12 3.93
C TYR A 2 -13.50 14.83 4.76
N PHE A 3 -12.39 14.54 5.44
CA PHE A 3 -12.21 13.37 6.30
C PHE A 3 -11.17 13.70 7.38
N CYS A 4 -11.20 12.97 8.49
CA CYS A 4 -10.24 13.08 9.59
C CYS A 4 -9.05 12.14 9.37
N TYR A 5 -7.82 12.67 9.47
CA TYR A 5 -6.59 11.87 9.33
C TYR A 5 -6.38 10.90 10.49
N ASN A 6 -6.71 11.32 11.72
CA ASN A 6 -6.52 10.52 12.92
C ASN A 6 -7.62 9.48 13.08
N CYS A 7 -8.88 9.90 12.96
CA CYS A 7 -10.02 9.01 13.11
C CYS A 7 -10.26 8.14 11.86
N ARG A 8 -9.72 8.53 10.70
CA ARG A 8 -9.84 7.81 9.42
C ARG A 8 -11.29 7.61 8.99
N VAL A 9 -12.13 8.62 9.25
CA VAL A 9 -13.55 8.66 8.88
C VAL A 9 -13.84 9.93 8.08
N TYR A 10 -14.87 9.86 7.23
CA TYR A 10 -15.41 11.04 6.57
C TYR A 10 -16.02 12.00 7.58
N ILE A 11 -15.96 13.30 7.27
CA ILE A 11 -16.61 14.33 8.07
C ILE A 11 -18.05 14.43 7.60
N GLU A 12 -19.00 14.36 8.54
CA GLU A 12 -20.44 14.49 8.28
C GLU A 12 -20.91 13.53 7.17
N ASN A 13 -21.73 14.02 6.25
CA ASN A 13 -22.40 13.25 5.21
C ASN A 13 -21.52 13.06 3.96
N VAL A 14 -20.24 13.47 4.00
CA VAL A 14 -19.33 13.32 2.85
C VAL A 14 -19.20 11.84 2.47
N GLY A 15 -19.20 10.93 3.45
CA GLY A 15 -19.12 9.50 3.22
C GLY A 15 -20.26 8.93 2.39
N ASP A 16 -21.43 9.58 2.39
CA ASP A 16 -22.61 9.13 1.63
C ASP A 16 -22.43 9.33 0.12
N TYR A 17 -21.56 10.26 -0.28
CA TYR A 17 -21.26 10.56 -1.69
C TYR A 17 -20.04 9.79 -2.21
N VAL A 18 -19.33 9.08 -1.33
CA VAL A 18 -18.10 8.37 -1.70
C VAL A 18 -18.41 6.88 -1.89
N PRO A 19 -18.09 6.30 -3.06
CA PRO A 19 -18.31 4.88 -3.27
C PRO A 19 -17.46 4.04 -2.31
N LYS A 20 -18.10 3.04 -1.69
CA LYS A 20 -17.39 1.94 -1.04
C LYS A 20 -16.97 0.93 -2.09
N VAL A 21 -15.71 0.55 -2.09
CA VAL A 21 -15.15 -0.40 -3.07
C VAL A 21 -14.70 -1.67 -2.38
N LYS A 22 -14.77 -2.79 -3.12
CA LYS A 22 -14.14 -4.04 -2.72
C LYS A 22 -12.84 -4.21 -3.48
N LEU A 23 -11.75 -4.36 -2.75
CA LEU A 23 -10.44 -4.68 -3.30
C LEU A 23 -10.36 -6.19 -3.59
N PRO A 24 -9.55 -6.60 -4.57
CA PRO A 24 -9.35 -8.02 -4.88
C PRO A 24 -8.43 -8.73 -3.88
N PHE A 25 -7.83 -8.00 -2.94
CA PHE A 25 -6.96 -8.49 -1.87
C PHE A 25 -7.13 -7.61 -0.62
N ASN A 26 -6.75 -8.14 0.54
CA ASN A 26 -6.62 -7.34 1.75
C ASN A 26 -5.35 -6.48 1.67
N VAL A 27 -5.38 -5.31 2.31
CA VAL A 27 -4.29 -4.34 2.29
C VAL A 27 -3.91 -3.96 3.71
N ASP A 28 -2.67 -4.25 4.07
CA ASP A 28 -2.07 -3.84 5.33
C ASP A 28 -1.06 -2.73 5.07
N ILE A 29 -1.33 -1.53 5.57
CA ILE A 29 -0.45 -0.37 5.37
C ILE A 29 0.33 -0.13 6.67
N ILE A 30 1.64 -0.34 6.61
CA ILE A 30 2.54 -0.05 7.74
C ILE A 30 3.09 1.35 7.53
N LYS A 31 2.62 2.29 8.36
CA LYS A 31 2.97 3.70 8.25
C LYS A 31 4.11 4.04 9.21
N HIS A 32 5.12 4.73 8.70
CA HIS A 32 6.22 5.20 9.54
C HIS A 32 5.79 6.46 10.31
N ARG A 33 6.12 6.55 11.62
CA ARG A 33 5.77 7.68 12.51
C ARG A 33 6.16 9.08 12.00
N LEU A 34 7.22 9.16 11.19
CA LEU A 34 7.70 10.43 10.61
C LEU A 34 7.01 10.80 9.28
N GLU A 35 6.18 9.91 8.70
CA GLU A 35 5.42 10.23 7.50
C GLU A 35 4.21 11.10 7.88
N ARG A 36 4.22 12.36 7.46
CA ARG A 36 3.15 13.32 7.76
C ARG A 36 1.82 12.89 7.14
N ASP A 37 0.74 12.99 7.90
CA ASP A 37 -0.59 12.54 7.45
C ASP A 37 -1.11 13.27 6.21
N GLY A 38 -0.92 14.59 6.11
CA GLY A 38 -1.28 15.36 4.92
C GLY A 38 -0.48 14.99 3.66
N LYS A 39 0.51 14.10 3.77
CA LYS A 39 1.28 13.54 2.65
C LYS A 39 1.04 12.04 2.47
N SER A 40 0.47 11.37 3.46
CA SER A 40 0.12 9.96 3.44
C SER A 40 -1.18 9.79 2.67
N THR A 41 -1.21 8.76 1.84
CA THR A 41 -2.40 8.41 1.08
C THR A 41 -3.02 7.11 1.57
N ALA A 42 -2.46 6.55 2.65
CA ALA A 42 -2.96 5.37 3.33
C ALA A 42 -4.40 5.53 3.80
N VAL A 43 -4.73 6.72 4.34
CA VAL A 43 -6.09 7.02 4.85
C VAL A 43 -7.17 6.82 3.79
N HIS A 44 -6.87 7.12 2.52
CA HIS A 44 -7.83 6.94 1.43
C HIS A 44 -8.16 5.47 1.17
N ALA A 45 -7.21 4.57 1.38
CA ALA A 45 -7.43 3.14 1.24
C ALA A 45 -8.48 2.64 2.26
N VAL A 46 -8.32 3.04 3.52
CA VAL A 46 -9.25 2.69 4.60
C VAL A 46 -10.62 3.32 4.40
N LEU A 47 -10.66 4.58 3.94
CA LEU A 47 -11.93 5.25 3.68
C LEU A 47 -12.74 4.61 2.54
N LEU A 48 -12.06 4.14 1.48
CA LEU A 48 -12.71 3.51 0.32
C LEU A 48 -13.06 2.03 0.55
N ALA A 49 -12.18 1.28 1.20
CA ALA A 49 -12.30 -0.17 1.39
C ALA A 49 -12.01 -0.57 2.86
N PRO A 50 -12.86 -0.13 3.81
CA PRO A 50 -12.60 -0.30 5.25
C PRO A 50 -12.59 -1.76 5.71
N GLU A 51 -13.34 -2.63 5.04
CA GLU A 51 -13.40 -4.06 5.39
C GLU A 51 -12.11 -4.82 5.05
N GLN A 52 -11.34 -4.31 4.08
CA GLN A 52 -10.19 -5.00 3.51
C GLN A 52 -8.88 -4.25 3.76
N THR A 53 -8.92 -3.08 4.37
CA THR A 53 -7.74 -2.24 4.58
C THR A 53 -7.50 -1.95 6.05
N LYS A 54 -6.26 -2.12 6.50
CA LYS A 54 -5.81 -1.71 7.83
C LYS A 54 -4.59 -0.81 7.72
N ILE A 55 -4.50 0.18 8.60
CA ILE A 55 -3.30 1.04 8.73
C ILE A 55 -2.75 0.87 10.15
N PHE A 56 -1.47 0.54 10.22
CA PHE A 56 -0.70 0.42 11.44
C PHE A 56 0.18 1.66 11.61
N ASP A 57 -0.12 2.49 12.61
CA ASP A 57 0.68 3.68 12.95
C ASP A 57 1.87 3.34 13.85
N ASN A 58 1.75 2.25 14.63
CA ASN A 58 2.81 1.75 15.51
C ASN A 58 3.29 0.39 15.05
N PHE A 59 4.60 0.17 15.07
CA PHE A 59 5.21 -1.10 14.67
C PHE A 59 4.88 -2.26 15.61
N VAL A 60 4.51 -1.96 16.85
CA VAL A 60 4.10 -2.96 17.84
C VAL A 60 2.77 -3.60 17.47
N ASP A 61 1.89 -2.85 16.78
CA ASP A 61 0.56 -3.33 16.39
C ASP A 61 0.60 -4.13 15.08
N VAL A 62 1.75 -4.15 14.39
CA VAL A 62 1.93 -4.92 13.15
C VAL A 62 1.93 -6.41 13.49
N PRO A 63 1.01 -7.21 12.93
CA PRO A 63 0.93 -8.63 13.21
C PRO A 63 2.17 -9.36 12.72
N GLU A 64 2.47 -10.49 13.34
CA GLU A 64 3.39 -11.45 12.73
C GLU A 64 2.71 -12.11 11.53
N TYR A 65 3.28 -11.89 10.34
CA TYR A 65 2.77 -12.51 9.13
C TYR A 65 3.31 -13.94 9.03
N GLU A 66 2.43 -14.93 9.20
CA GLU A 66 2.72 -16.30 8.81
C GLU A 66 3.03 -16.35 7.31
N PHE A 67 4.05 -17.12 6.91
CA PHE A 67 4.35 -17.35 5.50
C PHE A 67 3.20 -18.12 4.85
N ARG A 68 2.21 -17.39 4.35
CA ARG A 68 1.08 -17.92 3.58
C ARG A 68 1.23 -17.54 2.11
N PRO A 69 1.05 -18.49 1.18
CA PRO A 69 0.96 -18.17 -0.25
C PRO A 69 -0.03 -17.03 -0.49
N GLY A 70 0.38 -16.03 -1.28
CA GLY A 70 -0.45 -14.86 -1.59
C GLY A 70 -0.31 -13.67 -0.64
N THR A 71 0.57 -13.72 0.36
CA THR A 71 0.92 -12.54 1.18
C THR A 71 2.23 -11.93 0.69
N VAL A 72 2.19 -10.67 0.24
CA VAL A 72 3.33 -10.02 -0.43
C VAL A 72 3.57 -8.60 0.08
N ILE A 73 4.81 -8.14 0.05
CA ILE A 73 5.18 -6.76 0.38
C ILE A 73 5.38 -5.97 -0.91
N LEU A 74 4.59 -4.92 -1.13
CA LEU A 74 4.80 -3.97 -2.21
C LEU A 74 5.84 -2.93 -1.77
N CYS A 75 7.09 -3.13 -2.19
CA CYS A 75 8.15 -2.16 -1.97
C CYS A 75 9.27 -2.31 -3.01
N PRO A 76 9.64 -1.23 -3.73
CA PRO A 76 10.83 -1.26 -4.57
C PRO A 76 12.07 -1.56 -3.72
N SER A 77 12.78 -2.60 -4.10
CA SER A 77 14.01 -3.07 -3.46
C SER A 77 14.87 -3.83 -4.45
N LYS A 78 16.19 -3.85 -4.26
CA LYS A 78 17.13 -4.65 -5.07
C LYS A 78 16.80 -6.15 -5.09
N TYR A 79 16.10 -6.64 -4.07
CA TYR A 79 15.67 -8.03 -3.92
C TYR A 79 14.19 -8.26 -4.24
N SER A 80 13.48 -7.22 -4.70
CA SER A 80 12.07 -7.35 -5.05
C SER A 80 11.91 -7.96 -6.44
N ILE A 81 10.96 -8.88 -6.61
CA ILE A 81 10.63 -9.47 -7.90
C ILE A 81 9.50 -8.69 -8.60
N PRO A 82 9.47 -8.67 -9.93
CA PRO A 82 8.34 -8.10 -10.67
C PRO A 82 7.02 -8.78 -10.30
N ILE A 83 5.94 -8.01 -10.14
CA ILE A 83 4.61 -8.55 -9.81
C ILE A 83 4.16 -9.63 -10.81
N ASN A 84 4.39 -9.43 -12.11
CA ASN A 84 4.02 -10.40 -13.14
C ASN A 84 4.73 -11.74 -12.94
N GLN A 85 6.01 -11.70 -12.55
CA GLN A 85 6.78 -12.91 -12.27
C GLN A 85 6.27 -13.61 -11.01
N TYR A 86 5.89 -12.86 -9.97
CA TYR A 86 5.26 -13.45 -8.79
C TYR A 86 3.93 -14.12 -9.13
N LEU A 87 3.06 -13.45 -9.90
CA LEU A 87 1.76 -14.00 -10.28
C LEU A 87 1.89 -15.29 -11.11
N LEU A 88 2.89 -15.38 -12.00
CA LEU A 88 3.17 -16.58 -12.77
C LEU A 88 3.61 -17.77 -11.90
N ASN A 89 4.42 -17.51 -10.88
CA ASN A 89 5.01 -18.56 -10.03
C ASN A 89 4.09 -18.98 -8.88
N ASN A 90 3.30 -18.05 -8.34
CA ASN A 90 2.58 -18.21 -7.08
C ASN A 90 1.05 -18.07 -7.22
N GLY A 91 0.55 -17.63 -8.37
CA GLY A 91 -0.88 -17.43 -8.62
C GLY A 91 -1.38 -16.06 -8.13
N SER A 92 -2.40 -16.04 -7.27
CA SER A 92 -3.05 -14.81 -6.82
C SER A 92 -2.39 -14.16 -5.60
N ILE A 93 -2.64 -12.87 -5.42
CA ILE A 93 -2.32 -12.13 -4.20
C ILE A 93 -3.58 -12.03 -3.37
N ASN A 94 -3.52 -12.44 -2.11
CA ASN A 94 -4.61 -12.37 -1.15
C ASN A 94 -4.41 -11.23 -0.15
N ASN A 95 -3.17 -10.97 0.26
CA ASN A 95 -2.80 -9.90 1.19
C ASN A 95 -1.63 -9.09 0.63
N LEU A 96 -1.83 -7.79 0.49
CA LEU A 96 -0.83 -6.82 0.04
C LEU A 96 -0.39 -5.96 1.21
N ILE A 97 0.90 -6.02 1.56
CA ILE A 97 1.47 -5.16 2.59
C ILE A 97 2.16 -3.98 1.92
N VAL A 98 1.80 -2.77 2.32
CA VAL A 98 2.35 -1.53 1.79
C VAL A 98 3.15 -0.82 2.87
N LEU A 99 4.37 -0.40 2.55
CA LEU A 99 5.21 0.38 3.44
C LEU A 99 5.06 1.88 3.12
N ASP A 100 4.31 2.62 3.95
CA ASP A 100 4.10 4.06 3.78
C ASP A 100 5.15 4.85 4.57
N SER A 101 6.21 5.25 3.88
CA SER A 101 7.31 6.02 4.47
C SER A 101 8.10 6.81 3.44
N THR A 102 8.94 7.73 3.92
CA THR A 102 9.98 8.34 3.08
C THR A 102 11.12 7.36 2.79
N TRP A 103 11.81 7.53 1.65
CA TRP A 103 13.00 6.73 1.31
C TRP A 103 14.08 6.74 2.39
N ASN A 104 14.26 7.86 3.08
CA ASN A 104 15.26 7.98 4.13
C ASN A 104 14.91 7.15 5.38
N THR A 105 13.62 6.84 5.56
CA THR A 105 13.09 6.12 6.73
C THR A 105 12.62 4.71 6.41
N ILE A 106 12.53 4.34 5.12
CA ILE A 106 12.02 3.02 4.71
C ILE A 106 12.91 1.89 5.21
N GLY A 107 14.22 2.14 5.40
CA GLY A 107 15.16 1.16 5.95
C GLY A 107 14.69 0.60 7.30
N THR A 108 14.13 1.44 8.16
CA THR A 108 13.57 1.03 9.46
C THR A 108 12.36 0.11 9.31
N LEU A 109 11.50 0.38 8.32
CA LEU A 109 10.39 -0.51 8.01
C LEU A 109 10.88 -1.83 7.40
N LYS A 110 11.88 -1.78 6.53
CA LYS A 110 12.47 -2.97 5.90
C LYS A 110 13.14 -3.89 6.90
N SER A 111 13.66 -3.36 8.01
CA SER A 111 14.28 -4.14 9.08
C SER A 111 13.29 -4.76 10.06
N LEU A 112 11.98 -4.59 9.86
CA LEU A 112 10.98 -5.18 10.75
C LEU A 112 11.05 -6.72 10.68
N PRO A 113 11.25 -7.41 11.81
CA PRO A 113 11.36 -8.87 11.84
C PRO A 113 10.10 -9.56 11.29
N GLN A 114 8.93 -8.92 11.46
CA GLN A 114 7.65 -9.39 10.93
C GLN A 114 7.62 -9.53 9.41
N LEU A 115 8.51 -8.85 8.68
CA LEU A 115 8.53 -8.79 7.22
C LEU A 115 9.59 -9.70 6.59
N ASN A 116 10.53 -10.25 7.38
CA ASN A 116 11.73 -10.93 6.87
C ASN A 116 11.44 -12.17 6.02
N LYS A 117 10.29 -12.81 6.22
CA LYS A 117 9.92 -14.07 5.54
C LYS A 117 9.05 -13.86 4.30
N LEU A 118 8.59 -12.64 4.05
CA LEU A 118 7.62 -12.38 3.01
C LEU A 118 8.30 -12.03 1.67
N PRO A 119 7.71 -12.45 0.53
CA PRO A 119 8.17 -12.05 -0.78
C PRO A 119 7.99 -10.55 -1.01
N TRP A 120 9.04 -9.92 -1.52
CA TRP A 120 9.05 -8.50 -1.88
C TRP A 120 8.73 -8.38 -3.36
N ILE A 121 7.70 -7.60 -3.70
CA ILE A 121 7.30 -7.35 -5.07
C ILE A 121 7.41 -5.87 -5.43
N HIS A 122 7.63 -5.60 -6.71
CA HIS A 122 7.50 -4.26 -7.28
C HIS A 122 6.65 -4.30 -8.56
N LEU A 123 6.05 -3.17 -8.90
CA LEU A 123 5.35 -3.01 -10.17
C LEU A 123 6.38 -2.76 -11.28
N SER A 124 6.47 -3.68 -12.23
CA SER A 124 7.30 -3.56 -13.43
C SER A 124 6.45 -3.07 -14.61
N ASN A 125 6.93 -2.12 -15.41
CA ASN A 125 6.28 -1.64 -16.65
C ASN A 125 4.93 -0.90 -16.50
N TYR A 126 4.62 -0.34 -15.34
CA TYR A 126 3.41 0.48 -15.18
C TYR A 126 3.77 1.96 -15.07
N SER A 127 3.50 2.76 -16.12
CA SER A 127 3.31 4.20 -15.94
C SER A 127 1.92 4.38 -15.33
N THR A 128 1.87 4.85 -14.08
CA THR A 128 0.59 5.26 -13.49
C THR A 128 0.74 6.71 -13.08
N GLU A 129 -0.29 7.51 -13.36
CA GLU A 129 -0.37 8.92 -12.95
C GLU A 129 -0.47 9.06 -11.42
N TYR A 130 -0.71 7.95 -10.72
CA TYR A 130 -0.89 7.88 -9.28
C TYR A 130 0.45 7.81 -8.53
N TRP A 131 1.56 7.58 -9.23
CA TRP A 131 2.90 7.70 -8.67
C TRP A 131 3.43 9.11 -8.90
N ARG A 132 4.06 9.72 -7.89
CA ARG A 132 4.82 10.97 -8.13
C ARG A 132 6.25 10.65 -8.56
N PRO A 133 6.64 10.91 -9.83
CA PRO A 133 8.04 10.83 -10.23
C PRO A 133 8.88 11.82 -9.43
N GLN A 134 10.05 11.38 -8.96
CA GLN A 134 11.08 12.27 -8.43
C GLN A 134 11.89 12.79 -9.61
N LYS A 135 12.05 14.13 -9.71
CA LYS A 135 12.96 14.73 -10.69
C LYS A 135 14.37 14.17 -10.47
N GLY A 136 14.95 13.52 -11.48
CA GLY A 136 16.34 13.05 -11.48
C GLY A 136 16.57 11.59 -11.07
N LEU A 137 15.53 10.79 -10.81
CA LEU A 137 15.64 9.35 -10.56
C LEU A 137 14.92 8.57 -11.67
N SER A 138 15.50 7.42 -12.08
CA SER A 138 14.86 6.55 -13.08
C SER A 138 13.49 6.07 -12.59
N SER A 139 12.59 5.80 -13.54
CA SER A 139 11.16 5.50 -13.32
C SER A 139 10.86 4.33 -12.37
N GLY A 140 11.86 3.56 -11.94
CA GLY A 140 11.73 2.48 -10.96
C GLY A 140 11.85 2.90 -9.49
N PHE A 141 12.30 4.13 -9.18
CA PHE A 141 12.52 4.62 -7.81
C PHE A 141 11.40 5.57 -7.37
N LEU A 142 10.16 5.10 -7.45
CA LEU A 142 9.00 5.93 -7.14
C LEU A 142 8.63 5.81 -5.66
N ARG A 143 8.38 6.96 -5.02
CA ARG A 143 7.74 7.01 -3.70
C ARG A 143 6.40 6.28 -3.81
N ILE A 144 6.18 5.27 -2.96
CA ILE A 144 4.85 4.71 -2.74
C ILE A 144 3.99 5.75 -2.04
N LYS A 145 3.42 6.66 -2.83
CA LYS A 145 2.32 7.53 -2.43
C LYS A 145 1.11 7.08 -3.23
N ILE A 146 0.44 6.06 -2.71
CA ILE A 146 -0.72 5.43 -3.34
C ILE A 146 -1.91 6.38 -3.37
N SER A 147 -2.06 7.18 -4.43
CA SER A 147 -3.17 8.14 -4.50
C SER A 147 -4.56 7.46 -4.42
N HIS A 148 -5.60 8.24 -4.10
CA HIS A 148 -6.99 7.78 -4.04
C HIS A 148 -7.43 7.01 -5.30
N GLY A 149 -7.02 7.46 -6.49
CA GLY A 149 -7.38 6.82 -7.76
C GLY A 149 -6.75 5.44 -7.97
N PHE A 150 -5.64 5.12 -7.30
CA PHE A 150 -5.04 3.78 -7.37
C PHE A 150 -5.99 2.71 -6.84
N TRP A 151 -6.64 2.96 -5.70
CA TRP A 151 -7.51 1.99 -5.04
C TRP A 151 -8.78 1.76 -5.84
N LEU A 152 -9.33 2.82 -6.43
CA LEU A 152 -10.47 2.73 -7.34
C LEU A 152 -10.12 1.88 -8.57
N VAL A 153 -8.99 2.13 -9.22
CA VAL A 153 -8.56 1.34 -10.38
C VAL A 153 -8.29 -0.12 -10.02
N CYS A 154 -7.71 -0.39 -8.84
CA CYS A 154 -7.51 -1.76 -8.38
C CYS A 154 -8.84 -2.49 -8.14
N ALA A 155 -9.83 -1.80 -7.57
CA ALA A 155 -11.16 -2.35 -7.36
C ALA A 155 -11.89 -2.62 -8.69
N GLU A 156 -11.86 -1.67 -9.63
CA GLU A 156 -12.51 -1.80 -10.94
C GLU A 156 -11.92 -2.94 -11.78
N LYS A 157 -10.58 -3.07 -11.78
CA LYS A 157 -9.89 -4.11 -12.56
C LYS A 157 -9.85 -5.47 -11.88
N GLY A 158 -10.21 -5.55 -10.60
CA GLY A 158 -10.14 -6.80 -9.82
C GLY A 158 -8.72 -7.38 -9.70
N ARG A 159 -7.68 -6.57 -9.89
CA ARG A 159 -6.27 -6.96 -9.76
C ARG A 159 -5.37 -5.75 -9.46
N LEU A 160 -4.15 -6.00 -8.97
CA LEU A 160 -3.08 -5.01 -9.02
C LEU A 160 -2.64 -4.84 -10.49
N PHE A 161 -3.15 -3.80 -11.15
CA PHE A 161 -2.87 -3.34 -12.53
C PHE A 161 -2.92 -4.38 -13.67
#